data_AF-A0A9D5FNY3-F1
#
_entry.id   AF-A0A9D5FNY3-F1
#
_cell.length_a   1.000
_cell.length_b   1.000
_cell.length_c   1.000
_cell.angle_alpha   90.00
_cell.angle_beta   90.00
_cell.angle_gamma   90.00
#
_symmetry.space_group_name_H-M   'P 1'
#
loop_
_entity.id
_entity.type
_entity.pdbx_description
1 polymer ?
#
loop_
_entity_poly.entity_id
_entity_poly.type
_entity_poly.pdbx_seq_one_letter_code
_entity_poly.pdbx_strand_id
1 'polypeptide(L)'
;LSDGHGIIGLSPIDINIAKQINILISEMGFPMDRVIMYPTTGALGYGIEYCYSIQERSRLAALAGDKMMAAPVLCMVGQEAWRAKEARASAAEAPEWGNESTRGVCWEVATAATLLPAGSDIIVLRHPASVSAVRKLIVDLMK
;
A
#
# COMPACT_ATOMS: atom_id res chain seq x y z
N LEU A 1 -16.96 17.69 -13.39
CA LEU A 1 -16.45 17.38 -12.03
C LEU A 1 -16.15 18.68 -11.35
N SER A 2 -17.05 19.13 -10.47
CA SER A 2 -17.21 20.53 -10.02
C SER A 2 -16.06 21.07 -9.18
N ASP A 3 -15.37 20.23 -8.40
CA ASP A 3 -14.57 20.72 -7.27
C ASP A 3 -13.07 20.36 -7.32
N GLY A 4 -12.59 19.87 -8.47
CA GLY A 4 -11.15 19.66 -8.68
C GLY A 4 -10.51 18.45 -7.97
N HIS A 5 -11.27 17.66 -7.21
CA HIS A 5 -10.77 16.52 -6.43
C HIS A 5 -10.25 15.35 -7.27
N GLY A 6 -9.39 14.53 -6.64
CA GLY A 6 -9.00 13.19 -7.12
C GLY A 6 -9.90 12.10 -6.56
N ILE A 7 -9.85 10.90 -7.15
CA ILE A 7 -10.61 9.72 -6.73
C ILE A 7 -9.67 8.57 -6.39
N ILE A 8 -9.99 7.83 -5.32
CA ILE A 8 -9.34 6.57 -4.97
C ILE A 8 -10.26 5.41 -5.36
N GLY A 9 -9.81 4.56 -6.28
CA GLY A 9 -10.50 3.34 -6.71
C GLY A 9 -10.11 2.14 -5.84
N LEU A 10 -10.95 1.78 -4.87
CA LEU A 10 -10.73 0.64 -3.97
C LEU A 10 -11.11 -0.69 -4.63
N SER A 11 -10.20 -1.66 -4.71
CA SER A 11 -10.47 -3.02 -5.17
C SER A 11 -10.01 -4.10 -4.17
N PRO A 12 -10.71 -5.24 -4.06
CA PRO A 12 -10.40 -6.27 -3.07
C PRO A 12 -9.30 -7.24 -3.55
N ILE A 13 -8.04 -6.80 -3.59
CA ILE A 13 -6.85 -7.62 -3.94
C ILE A 13 -7.05 -8.41 -5.27
N ASP A 14 -7.70 -7.79 -6.25
CA ASP A 14 -7.96 -8.39 -7.56
C ASP A 14 -7.63 -7.37 -8.65
N ILE A 15 -6.75 -7.78 -9.57
CA ILE A 15 -6.26 -6.93 -10.66
C ILE A 15 -7.34 -6.64 -11.71
N ASN A 16 -8.22 -7.60 -11.98
CA ASN A 16 -9.29 -7.42 -12.96
C ASN A 16 -10.35 -6.46 -12.41
N ILE A 17 -10.70 -6.59 -11.13
CA ILE A 17 -11.60 -5.64 -10.47
C ILE A 17 -10.96 -4.25 -10.42
N ALA A 18 -9.66 -4.14 -10.09
CA ALA A 18 -8.96 -2.86 -10.10
C ALA A 18 -9.04 -2.19 -11.48
N LYS A 19 -8.78 -2.95 -12.55
CA LYS A 19 -8.89 -2.47 -13.94
C LYS A 19 -10.32 -2.05 -14.27
N GLN A 20 -11.31 -2.85 -13.90
CA GLN A 20 -12.72 -2.55 -14.18
C GLN A 20 -13.17 -1.27 -13.48
N ILE A 21 -12.73 -1.02 -12.25
CA ILE A 21 -13.01 0.23 -11.54
C ILE A 21 -12.43 1.42 -12.32
N ASN A 22 -11.19 1.33 -12.80
CA ASN A 22 -10.57 2.39 -13.59
C ASN A 22 -11.30 2.63 -14.92
N ILE A 23 -11.77 1.57 -15.58
CA ILE A 23 -12.62 1.67 -16.78
C ILE A 23 -13.91 2.43 -16.46
N LEU A 24 -14.63 2.03 -15.41
CA LEU A 24 -15.90 2.67 -15.02
C LEU A 24 -15.70 4.15 -14.65
N ILE A 25 -14.62 4.48 -13.94
CA ILE A 25 -14.26 5.87 -13.63
C ILE A 25 -14.01 6.67 -14.93
N SER A 26 -13.27 6.10 -15.88
CA SER A 26 -13.01 6.72 -17.18
C SER A 26 -14.27 6.92 -18.02
N GLU A 27 -15.20 5.95 -18.02
CA GLU A 27 -16.46 6.01 -18.76
C GLU A 27 -17.40 7.11 -18.23
N MET A 28 -17.27 7.47 -16.96
CA MET A 28 -17.95 8.65 -16.37
C MET A 28 -17.35 9.99 -16.83
N GLY A 29 -16.31 9.97 -17.68
CA GLY A 29 -15.59 11.17 -18.13
C GLY A 29 -14.65 11.74 -17.07
N PHE A 30 -14.29 10.96 -16.04
CA PHE A 30 -13.31 11.39 -15.05
C PHE A 30 -11.88 11.25 -15.61
N PRO A 31 -11.02 12.28 -15.46
CA PRO A 31 -9.69 12.22 -16.04
C PRO A 31 -8.77 11.31 -15.20
N MET A 32 -8.10 10.39 -15.89
CA MET A 32 -7.32 9.31 -15.26
C MET A 32 -6.05 9.80 -14.54
N ASP A 33 -5.55 10.99 -14.85
CA ASP A 33 -4.44 11.64 -14.15
C ASP A 33 -4.77 12.06 -12.71
N ARG A 34 -6.05 12.00 -12.33
CA ARG A 34 -6.55 12.27 -10.98
C ARG A 34 -7.10 11.01 -10.28
N VAL A 35 -6.77 9.83 -10.79
CA VAL A 35 -7.18 8.54 -10.22
C VAL A 35 -6.00 7.89 -9.52
N ILE A 36 -6.25 7.38 -8.31
CA ILE A 36 -5.33 6.56 -7.53
C ILE A 36 -5.96 5.19 -7.35
N MET A 37 -5.20 4.13 -7.60
CA MET A 37 -5.62 2.76 -7.33
C MET A 37 -5.36 2.40 -5.88
N TYR A 38 -6.33 1.74 -5.24
CA TYR A 38 -6.16 1.14 -3.93
C TYR A 38 -6.58 -0.34 -3.97
N PRO A 39 -5.71 -1.24 -4.45
CA PRO A 39 -5.93 -2.68 -4.30
C PRO A 39 -5.61 -3.05 -2.85
N THR A 40 -6.65 -3.18 -2.02
CA THR A 40 -6.63 -3.40 -0.55
C THR A 40 -5.28 -3.89 -0.01
N THR A 41 -4.74 -3.20 1.00
CA THR A 41 -3.45 -3.56 1.59
C THR A 41 -3.58 -4.73 2.55
N GLY A 42 -2.57 -5.60 2.58
CA GLY A 42 -2.36 -6.65 3.56
C GLY A 42 -1.09 -6.37 4.33
N ALA A 43 -1.11 -6.62 5.64
CA ALA A 43 0.05 -6.41 6.50
C ALA A 43 1.01 -7.59 6.44
N LEU A 44 2.26 -7.36 6.87
CA LEU A 44 3.23 -8.44 7.10
C LEU A 44 2.59 -9.56 7.93
N GLY A 45 2.67 -10.81 7.44
CA GLY A 45 2.09 -11.98 8.08
C GLY A 45 0.60 -12.20 7.83
N TYR A 46 -0.09 -11.25 7.19
CA TYR A 46 -1.54 -11.26 6.95
C TYR A 46 -1.87 -10.92 5.49
N GLY A 47 -1.35 -11.71 4.54
CA GLY A 47 -1.68 -11.62 3.12
C GLY A 47 -0.93 -10.54 2.33
N ILE A 48 0.23 -10.12 2.81
CA ILE A 48 1.09 -9.14 2.13
C ILE A 48 1.58 -9.63 0.76
N GLU A 49 1.81 -10.93 0.61
CA GLU A 49 2.30 -11.58 -0.61
C GLU A 49 1.29 -11.48 -1.77
N TYR A 50 -0.01 -11.51 -1.46
CA TYR A 50 -1.05 -11.26 -2.46
C TYR A 50 -1.02 -9.81 -2.93
N CYS A 51 -0.87 -8.87 -1.99
CA CYS A 51 -0.78 -7.44 -2.30
C CYS A 51 0.45 -7.13 -3.14
N TYR A 52 1.60 -7.67 -2.73
CA TYR A 52 2.88 -7.56 -3.44
C TYR A 52 2.73 -8.04 -4.90
N SER A 53 2.19 -9.25 -5.09
CA SER A 53 2.01 -9.84 -6.41
C SER A 53 1.04 -9.04 -7.30
N ILE A 54 -0.05 -8.52 -6.72
CA ILE A 54 -1.02 -7.68 -7.46
C ILE A 54 -0.39 -6.35 -7.87
N GLN A 55 0.42 -5.74 -7.02
CA GLN A 55 1.12 -4.49 -7.32
C GLN A 55 2.14 -4.67 -8.44
N GLU A 56 2.99 -5.70 -8.37
CA GLU A 56 3.94 -5.99 -9.44
C GLU A 56 3.25 -6.25 -10.78
N ARG A 57 2.19 -7.06 -10.79
CA ARG A 57 1.41 -7.33 -12.01
C ARG A 57 0.76 -6.06 -12.55
N SER A 58 0.25 -5.18 -11.68
CA SER A 58 -0.33 -3.90 -12.09
C SER A 58 0.73 -3.00 -12.71
N ARG A 59 1.92 -2.91 -12.09
CA ARG A 59 3.06 -2.15 -12.61
C ARG A 59 3.53 -2.68 -13.95
N LEU A 60 3.67 -4.00 -14.10
CA LEU A 60 4.05 -4.64 -15.36
C LEU A 60 3.02 -4.39 -16.47
N ALA A 61 1.73 -4.48 -16.17
CA ALA A 61 0.67 -4.16 -17.13
C ALA A 61 0.75 -2.71 -17.60
N ALA A 62 0.96 -1.77 -16.67
CA ALA A 62 1.14 -0.35 -16.98
C ALA A 62 2.35 -0.12 -17.90
N LEU A 63 3.50 -0.73 -17.59
CA LEU A 63 4.72 -0.63 -18.39
C LEU A 63 4.58 -1.30 -19.78
N ALA A 64 3.73 -2.32 -19.89
CA ALA A 64 3.36 -2.96 -21.16
C ALA A 64 2.35 -2.13 -21.99
N GLY A 65 1.92 -0.96 -21.51
CA GLY A 65 1.06 -0.02 -22.24
C GLY A 65 -0.42 -0.06 -21.84
N ASP A 66 -0.81 -0.81 -20.82
CA ASP A 66 -2.18 -0.80 -20.30
C ASP A 66 -2.46 0.50 -19.53
N LYS A 67 -3.05 1.48 -20.22
CA LYS A 67 -3.35 2.80 -19.65
C LYS A 67 -4.30 2.75 -18.46
N MET A 68 -5.18 1.75 -18.38
CA MET A 68 -6.11 1.62 -17.25
C MET A 68 -5.42 1.09 -16.00
N MET A 69 -4.20 0.58 -16.12
CA MET A 69 -3.38 0.12 -14.98
C MET A 69 -2.28 1.13 -14.62
N ALA A 70 -2.16 2.25 -15.35
CA ALA A 70 -1.09 3.22 -15.19
C ALA A 70 -1.33 4.28 -14.10
N ALA A 71 -2.42 4.16 -13.34
CA ALA A 71 -2.69 5.02 -12.20
C ALA A 71 -1.78 4.68 -11.01
N PRO A 72 -1.34 5.67 -10.20
CA PRO A 72 -0.52 5.43 -9.01
C PRO A 72 -1.23 4.53 -7.99
N VAL A 73 -0.47 3.75 -7.22
CA VAL A 73 -0.96 2.82 -6.21
C VAL A 73 -0.80 3.39 -4.80
N LEU A 74 -1.89 3.38 -4.04
CA LEU A 74 -1.98 3.70 -2.61
C LEU A 74 -1.94 2.43 -1.75
N CYS A 75 -1.18 2.48 -0.66
CA CYS A 75 -1.20 1.47 0.41
C CYS A 75 -1.51 2.07 1.78
N MET A 76 -2.49 1.48 2.46
CA MET A 76 -2.90 1.83 3.83
C MET A 76 -2.11 1.03 4.87
N VAL A 77 -0.78 1.11 4.82
CA VAL A 77 0.14 0.28 5.63
C VAL A 77 -0.10 0.45 7.13
N GLY A 78 -0.19 1.67 7.62
CA GLY A 78 -0.39 1.91 9.04
C GLY A 78 -1.76 1.43 9.55
N GLN A 79 -2.78 1.38 8.68
CA GLN A 79 -4.05 0.77 9.07
C GLN A 79 -3.89 -0.73 9.32
N GLU A 80 -3.25 -1.43 8.40
CA GLU A 80 -3.21 -2.90 8.43
C GLU A 80 -2.12 -3.42 9.38
N ALA A 81 -0.94 -2.80 9.39
CA ALA A 81 0.14 -3.22 10.27
C ALA A 81 -0.27 -3.17 11.75
N TRP A 82 -0.95 -2.11 12.18
CA TRP A 82 -1.37 -1.93 13.58
C TRP A 82 -2.63 -2.74 13.96
N ARG A 83 -3.26 -3.46 13.01
CA ARG A 83 -4.30 -4.46 13.31
C ARG A 83 -3.71 -5.82 13.69
N ALA A 84 -2.49 -6.12 13.23
CA ALA A 84 -1.78 -7.35 13.53
C ALA A 84 -1.57 -7.50 15.04
N LYS A 85 -1.72 -8.73 15.56
CA LYS A 85 -1.49 -9.01 16.98
C LYS A 85 -0.04 -8.71 17.35
N GLU A 86 0.87 -9.06 16.47
CA GLU A 86 2.31 -8.90 16.57
C GLU A 86 2.74 -7.43 16.56
N ALA A 87 1.89 -6.48 16.18
CA ALA A 87 2.23 -5.06 16.29
C ALA A 87 1.82 -4.45 17.64
N ARG A 88 0.86 -5.04 18.35
CA ARG A 88 0.21 -4.41 19.53
C ARG A 88 0.17 -5.26 20.80
N ALA A 89 0.41 -6.57 20.70
CA ALA A 89 0.41 -7.46 21.86
C ALA A 89 1.52 -7.06 22.82
N SER A 90 1.18 -7.00 24.10
CA SER A 90 2.11 -6.56 25.12
C SER A 90 3.23 -7.58 25.38
N ALA A 91 4.33 -7.15 25.97
CA ALA A 91 5.40 -8.06 26.40
C ALA A 91 4.94 -9.08 27.46
N ALA A 92 3.86 -8.79 28.19
CA ALA A 92 3.26 -9.75 29.13
C ALA A 92 2.42 -10.82 28.42
N GLU A 93 1.73 -10.46 27.34
CA GLU A 93 0.90 -11.38 26.55
C GLU A 93 1.74 -12.28 25.62
N ALA A 94 2.88 -11.79 25.14
CA ALA A 94 3.81 -12.53 24.28
C ALA A 94 5.28 -12.21 24.63
N PRO A 95 5.81 -12.79 25.73
CA PRO A 95 7.18 -12.53 26.19
C PRO A 95 8.26 -12.89 25.17
N GLU A 96 8.01 -13.91 24.34
CA GLU A 96 8.94 -14.41 23.33
C GLU A 96 9.08 -13.49 22.10
N TRP A 97 8.21 -12.50 21.93
CA TRP A 97 8.23 -11.57 20.78
C TRP A 97 9.04 -10.30 21.02
N GLY A 98 9.70 -10.20 22.18
CA GLY A 98 10.53 -9.04 22.54
C GLY A 98 9.73 -7.76 22.76
N ASN A 99 10.43 -6.62 22.72
CA ASN A 99 9.89 -5.32 23.09
C ASN A 99 8.80 -4.84 22.11
N GLU A 100 7.59 -4.62 22.61
CA GLU A 100 6.42 -4.19 21.84
C GLU A 100 6.61 -2.84 21.11
N SER A 101 7.28 -1.86 21.74
CA SER A 101 7.47 -0.53 21.18
C SER A 101 8.37 -0.54 19.94
N THR A 102 9.41 -1.37 19.96
CA THR A 102 10.28 -1.59 18.80
C THR A 102 9.56 -2.46 17.76
N ARG A 103 8.93 -3.55 18.21
CA ARG A 103 8.29 -4.54 17.33
C ARG A 103 7.17 -3.92 16.50
N GLY A 104 6.27 -3.12 17.09
CA GLY A 104 5.18 -2.47 16.36
C GLY A 104 5.67 -1.53 15.26
N VAL A 105 6.70 -0.72 15.56
CA VAL A 105 7.36 0.15 14.58
C VAL A 105 8.00 -0.69 13.47
N CYS A 106 8.74 -1.74 13.82
CA CYS A 106 9.34 -2.64 12.84
C CYS A 106 8.31 -3.34 11.95
N TRP A 107 7.12 -3.68 12.48
CA TRP A 107 6.06 -4.34 11.71
C TRP A 107 5.51 -3.42 10.61
N GLU A 108 5.26 -2.16 10.95
CA GLU A 108 4.82 -1.13 10.02
C GLU A 108 5.91 -0.81 8.98
N VAL A 109 7.17 -0.66 9.42
CA VAL A 109 8.32 -0.43 8.54
C VAL A 109 8.53 -1.60 7.58
N ALA A 110 8.49 -2.84 8.06
CA ALA A 110 8.68 -4.01 7.22
C ALA A 110 7.55 -4.15 6.18
N THR A 111 6.30 -3.91 6.58
CA THR A 111 5.17 -3.91 5.63
C THR A 111 5.38 -2.87 4.53
N ALA A 112 5.78 -1.65 4.88
CA ALA A 112 6.08 -0.59 3.89
C ALA A 112 7.29 -0.94 3.02
N ALA A 113 8.38 -1.42 3.61
CA ALA A 113 9.60 -1.80 2.91
C ALA A 113 9.39 -2.94 1.91
N THR A 114 8.43 -3.84 2.17
CA THR A 114 8.04 -4.89 1.23
C THR A 114 7.19 -4.35 0.08
N LEU A 115 6.25 -3.42 0.32
CA LEU A 115 5.33 -2.93 -0.72
C LEU A 115 5.92 -1.81 -1.59
N LEU A 116 6.94 -1.08 -1.11
CA LEU A 116 7.67 -0.08 -1.90
C LEU A 116 8.23 -0.66 -3.23
N PRO A 117 9.08 -1.71 -3.21
CA PRO A 117 9.65 -2.26 -4.44
C PRO A 117 8.60 -2.91 -5.36
N ALA A 118 7.45 -3.32 -4.82
CA ALA A 118 6.34 -3.84 -5.62
C ALA A 118 5.66 -2.78 -6.49
N GLY A 119 6.00 -1.50 -6.32
CA GLY A 119 5.51 -0.40 -7.13
C GLY A 119 4.44 0.46 -6.46
N SER A 120 4.38 0.49 -5.12
CA SER A 120 3.55 1.43 -4.36
C SER A 120 4.05 2.86 -4.48
N ASP A 121 3.18 3.79 -4.87
CA ASP A 121 3.53 5.21 -5.08
C ASP A 121 3.20 6.08 -3.85
N ILE A 122 2.15 5.73 -3.10
CA ILE A 122 1.72 6.45 -1.90
C ILE A 122 1.57 5.45 -0.75
N ILE A 123 2.29 5.67 0.35
CA ILE A 123 2.21 4.85 1.56
C ILE A 123 1.70 5.68 2.73
N VAL A 124 0.59 5.25 3.32
CA VAL A 124 -0.01 5.88 4.50
C VAL A 124 0.46 5.13 5.75
N LEU A 125 1.21 5.83 6.59
CA LEU A 125 1.75 5.33 7.86
C LEU A 125 1.07 6.05 9.03
N ARG A 126 1.21 5.48 10.24
CA ARG A 126 0.69 6.03 11.50
C ARG A 126 1.80 6.43 12.46
N HIS A 127 2.84 5.60 12.65
CA HIS A 127 3.83 5.87 13.69
C HIS A 127 4.96 6.78 13.19
N PRO A 128 5.30 7.89 13.89
CA PRO A 128 6.32 8.85 13.44
C PRO A 128 7.72 8.25 13.23
N ALA A 129 8.12 7.29 14.07
CA ALA A 129 9.38 6.58 13.89
C ALA A 129 9.39 5.74 12.59
N SER A 130 8.27 5.10 12.25
CA SER A 130 8.12 4.38 10.98
C SER A 130 8.22 5.32 9.80
N VAL A 131 7.57 6.49 9.86
CA VAL A 131 7.67 7.54 8.82
C VAL A 131 9.12 7.96 8.59
N SER A 132 9.87 8.19 9.68
CA SER A 132 11.27 8.61 9.60
C SER A 132 12.15 7.52 8.98
N ALA A 133 11.95 6.26 9.38
CA ALA A 133 12.70 5.11 8.85
C ALA A 133 12.39 4.84 7.37
N VAL A 134 11.10 4.82 6.98
CA VAL A 134 10.67 4.59 5.60
C VAL A 134 11.12 5.74 4.69
N ARG A 135 11.09 6.99 5.16
CA ARG A 135 11.65 8.13 4.41
C ARG A 135 13.14 7.93 4.12
N LYS A 136 13.92 7.50 5.12
CA LYS A 136 15.34 7.21 4.93
C LYS A 136 15.55 6.10 3.89
N LEU A 137 14.77 5.01 3.99
CA LEU A 137 14.81 3.92 3.02
C LEU A 137 14.53 4.41 1.59
N ILE A 138 13.50 5.24 1.39
CA ILE A 138 13.17 5.82 0.07
C ILE A 138 14.34 6.65 -0.46
N VAL A 139 14.95 7.50 0.38
CA VAL A 139 16.13 8.29 -0.02
C VAL A 139 17.29 7.39 -0.44
N ASP A 140 17.51 6.28 0.26
CA ASP A 140 18.58 5.34 -0.08
C ASP A 140 18.31 4.56 -1.37
N LEU A 141 17.05 4.27 -1.70
CA LEU A 141 16.64 3.60 -2.95
C LEU A 141 16.70 4.51 -4.19
N MET A 142 16.66 5.82 -4.02
CA MET A 142 16.68 6.80 -5.12
C MET A 142 18.09 7.33 -5.45
N LYS A 143 19.13 6.78 -4.79
CA LYS A 143 20.52 7.07 -5.11
C LYS A 143 20.98 6.27 -6.32
#